data_AF-A0A949LE53-F1
#
_entry.id   AF-A0A949LE53-F1
#
_cell.length_a   1.000
_cell.length_b   1.000
_cell.length_c   1.000
_cell.angle_alpha   90.00
_cell.angle_beta   90.00
_cell.angle_gamma   90.00
#
_symmetry.space_group_name_H-M   'P 1'
#
loop_
_entity.id
_entity.type
_entity.pdbx_description
1 polymer ?
#
loop_
_entity_poly.entity_id
_entity_poly.type
_entity_poly.pdbx_seq_one_letter_code
_entity_poly.pdbx_strand_id
1 'polypeptide(L)' 'MTTDAISLAMIMTYNLRQPSKELVFHSDRGSQYTREPYSKLLVNHGIRASMSDVGACWESLLHEVLWV' A
#
# COMPACT_ATOMS: atom_id res chain seq x y z
N MET A 1 5.09 -8.76 -9.44
CA MET A 1 4.64 -7.35 -9.47
C MET A 1 5.82 -6.45 -9.14
N THR A 2 6.01 -5.32 -9.84
CA THR A 2 7.13 -4.39 -9.61
C THR A 2 6.71 -3.27 -8.65
N THR A 3 7.67 -2.68 -7.93
CA THR A 3 7.42 -1.51 -7.05
C THR A 3 6.88 -0.30 -7.82
N ASP A 4 7.26 -0.15 -9.09
CA ASP A 4 6.79 0.93 -9.95
C ASP A 4 5.29 0.84 -10.24
N ALA A 5 4.81 -0.35 -10.64
CA ALA A 5 3.40 -0.57 -10.96
C ALA A 5 2.47 -0.31 -9.75
N ILE A 6 2.87 -0.75 -8.54
CA ILE A 6 2.10 -0.49 -7.32
C ILE A 6 2.12 0.98 -6.91
N SER A 7 3.21 1.69 -7.21
CA SER A 7 3.33 3.13 -6.92
C SER A 7 2.35 3.91 -7.79
N LEU A 8 2.32 3.59 -9.08
CA LEU A 8 1.39 4.22 -10.03
C LEU A 8 -0.07 3.96 -9.65
N ALA A 9 -0.43 2.71 -9.36
CA ALA A 9 -1.79 2.35 -8.97
C ALA A 9 -2.24 3.08 -7.69
N MET A 10 -1.35 3.19 -6.70
CA MET A 10 -1.60 3.93 -5.47
C MET A 10 -1.86 5.42 -5.75
N ILE A 11 -1.01 6.08 -6.55
CA ILE A 11 -1.16 7.50 -6.90
C ILE A 11 -2.48 7.74 -7.65
N MET A 12 -2.78 6.89 -8.64
CA MET A 12 -4.03 6.98 -9.41
C MET A 12 -5.24 6.89 -8.48
N THR A 13 -5.20 5.99 -7.51
CA THR A 13 -6.35 5.78 -6.61
C THR A 13 -6.46 6.88 -5.56
N TYR A 14 -5.34 7.38 -5.04
CA TYR A 14 -5.32 8.54 -4.15
C TYR A 14 -5.94 9.77 -4.83
N ASN A 15 -5.53 10.04 -6.08
CA ASN A 15 -6.04 11.17 -6.85
C ASN A 15 -7.53 11.01 -7.21
N LEU A 16 -7.98 9.78 -7.46
CA LEU A 16 -9.39 9.49 -7.75
C LEU A 16 -10.28 9.67 -6.52
N ARG A 17 -9.82 9.21 -5.35
CA ARG A 17 -10.65 9.18 -4.14
C ARG A 17 -10.54 10.43 -3.27
N GLN A 18 -9.47 11.20 -3.39
CA GLN A 18 -9.20 12.43 -2.64
C GLN A 18 -9.59 12.31 -1.14
N PRO A 19 -8.99 11.37 -0.41
CA PRO A 19 -9.38 11.12 0.97
C PRO A 19 -9.15 12.35 1.85
N SER A 20 -10.14 12.69 2.68
CA SER A 20 -10.12 13.85 3.57
C SER A 20 -9.60 13.54 4.99
N LYS A 21 -9.32 12.27 5.28
CA LYS A 21 -8.90 11.76 6.59
C LYS A 21 -7.61 10.95 6.46
N GLU A 22 -6.97 10.69 7.60
CA GLU A 22 -5.77 9.84 7.67
C GLU A 22 -6.03 8.46 7.03
N LEU A 23 -5.22 8.12 6.03
CA LEU A 23 -5.36 6.89 5.25
C LEU A 23 -4.40 5.83 5.76
N VAL A 24 -4.87 4.57 5.85
CA VAL A 24 -4.02 3.43 6.20
C VAL A 24 -3.92 2.48 5.01
N PHE A 25 -2.70 2.26 4.52
CA PHE A 25 -2.42 1.29 3.46
C PHE A 25 -2.10 -0.06 4.09
N HIS A 26 -3.02 -1.02 3.93
CA HIS A 26 -2.82 -2.39 4.37
C HIS A 26 -2.24 -3.27 3.26
N SER A 27 -1.16 -3.99 3.55
CA SER A 27 -0.49 -4.88 2.59
C SER A 27 0.27 -6.00 3.31
N ASP A 28 0.60 -7.07 2.61
CA ASP A 28 1.57 -8.03 3.15
C ASP A 28 3.00 -7.46 3.16
N ARG A 29 3.91 -8.09 3.91
CA ARG A 29 5.36 -7.79 3.91
C ARG A 29 6.08 -8.21 2.61
N GLY A 30 5.48 -7.94 1.46
CA GLY A 30 6.09 -8.15 0.16
C GLY A 30 7.24 -7.18 -0.11
N SER A 31 8.31 -7.67 -0.76
CA SER A 31 9.49 -6.86 -1.07
C SER A 31 9.17 -5.59 -1.86
N GLN A 32 8.09 -5.59 -2.64
CA GLN A 32 7.62 -4.43 -3.39
C GLN A 32 7.13 -3.29 -2.48
N TYR A 33 6.50 -3.63 -1.36
CA TYR A 33 5.93 -2.70 -0.38
C TYR A 33 6.97 -2.24 0.65
N THR A 34 7.98 -3.06 0.94
CA THR A 34 9.07 -2.71 1.86
C THR A 34 10.20 -1.92 1.22
N ARG A 35 10.16 -1.67 -0.11
CA ARG A 35 11.16 -0.85 -0.79
C ARG A 35 11.08 0.60 -0.30
N GLU A 36 12.24 1.20 -0.07
CA GLU A 36 12.40 2.60 0.33
C GLU A 36 11.60 3.59 -0.54
N PRO A 37 11.66 3.55 -1.89
CA PRO A 37 10.88 4.47 -2.72
C PRO A 37 9.37 4.39 -2.48
N TYR A 38 8.84 3.19 -2.21
CA TYR A 38 7.41 3.01 -1.94
C TYR A 38 7.04 3.50 -0.54
N SER A 39 7.87 3.23 0.44
CA SER A 39 7.67 3.72 1.81
C SER A 39 7.69 5.26 1.86
N LYS A 40 8.61 5.89 1.12
CA LYS A 40 8.65 7.36 0.97
C LYS A 40 7.40 7.92 0.29
N LEU A 41 6.91 7.24 -0.74
CA LEU A 41 5.66 7.62 -1.41
C LEU A 41 4.48 7.64 -0.44
N LEU A 42 4.31 6.61 0.39
CA LEU A 42 3.22 6.56 1.37
C LEU A 42 3.30 7.72 2.37
N VAL A 43 4.50 7.99 2.92
CA VAL A 43 4.72 9.10 3.86
C VAL A 43 4.41 10.45 3.23
N ASN A 44 4.84 10.69 1.98
CA ASN A 44 4.59 11.95 1.27
C ASN A 44 3.10 12.23 1.05
N HIS A 45 2.29 11.19 0.95
CA HIS A 45 0.84 11.29 0.80
C HIS A 45 0.09 11.23 2.15
N GLY A 46 0.81 11.23 3.29
CA GLY A 46 0.20 11.14 4.63
C GLY A 46 -0.46 9.79 4.91
N ILE A 47 0.02 8.73 4.24
CA ILE A 47 -0.56 7.38 4.31
C ILE A 47 0.27 6.53 5.27
N ARG A 48 -0.38 5.95 6.27
CA ARG A 48 0.25 5.04 7.22
C ARG A 48 0.28 3.63 6.65
N ALA A 49 1.47 3.06 6.49
CA ALA A 49 1.60 1.65 6.15
C ALA A 49 1.23 0.74 7.34
N SER A 50 0.42 -0.28 7.10
CA SER A 50 0.11 -1.37 8.02
C SER A 50 0.41 -2.68 7.31
N MET A 51 1.40 -3.44 7.80
CA MET A 51 1.83 -4.67 7.13
C MET A 51 1.56 -5.91 7.97
N SER A 52 0.92 -6.92 7.38
CA SER A 52 0.76 -8.27 7.94
C SER A 52 2.10 -9.04 7.90
N ASP A 53 2.28 -10.02 8.80
CA ASP A 53 3.54 -10.76 8.90
C ASP A 53 3.81 -11.65 7.67
N VAL A 54 5.08 -11.95 7.41
CA VAL A 54 5.51 -12.79 6.28
C VAL A 54 4.98 -14.21 6.50
N GLY A 55 4.14 -14.70 5.58
CA GLY A 55 3.65 -16.08 5.62
C GLY A 55 2.31 -16.28 6.34
N ALA A 56 1.57 -15.21 6.65
CA ALA A 56 0.15 -15.29 6.98
C ALA A 56 -0.68 -15.63 5.71
N CYS A 57 -0.45 -16.83 5.17
CA CYS A 57 -1.02 -17.37 3.93
C CYS A 57 -2.57 -17.35 3.90
N TRP A 58 -3.22 -17.16 5.06
CA TRP A 58 -4.66 -17.05 5.18
C TRP A 58 -5.21 -15.66 4.82
N GLU A 59 -4.41 -14.59 4.98
CA GLU A 59 -4.86 -13.20 4.76
C GLU A 59 -4.54 -12.70 3.34
N SER A 60 -3.45 -13.20 2.75
CA SER A 60 -2.87 -12.70 1.49
C SER A 60 -3.55 -13.22 0.20
N LEU A 61 -4.40 -14.24 0.29
CA LEU A 61 -5.02 -14.86 -0.90
C LEU A 61 -6.28 -14.15 -1.40
N LEU A 62 -6.82 -13.21 -0.62
CA LEU A 62 -8.11 -12.55 -0.90
C LEU A 62 -8.07 -11.02 -0.95
N HIS A 63 -7.00 -10.35 -0.53
CA HIS A 63 -6.99 -8.89 -0.45
C HIS A 63 -5.66 -8.24 -0.89
N GLU A 64 -5.42 -8.15 -2.20
CA GLU A 64 -4.79 -6.93 -2.74
C GLU A 64 -5.87 -5.84 -2.82
N VAL A 65 -6.28 -5.30 -1.67
CA VAL A 65 -7.29 -4.23 -1.64
C VAL A 65 -6.89 -3.13 -0.66
N LEU A 66 -6.65 -1.99 -1.29
CA LEU A 66 -6.64 -0.64 -0.78
C LEU A 66 -7.88 -0.36 0.09
N TRP A 67 -7.72 -0.36 1.41
CA TRP A 67 -8.72 0.20 2.32
C TRP A 67 -8.54 1.72 2.37
N VAL A 68 -9.60 2.45 1.99
CA VAL A 68 -9.79 3.89 2.28
C VAL A 68 -10.69 4.03 3.47
#